data_AF-A0A8S2WI45-F1
#
_entry.id   AF-A0A8S2WI45-F1
#
_cell.length_a   1.000
_cell.length_b   1.000
_cell.length_c   1.000
_cell.angle_alpha   90.00
_cell.angle_beta   90.00
_cell.angle_gamma   90.00
#
_symmetry.space_group_name_H-M   'P 1'
#
loop_
_entity.id
_entity.type
_entity.pdbx_description
1 polymer ?
#
loop_
_entity_poly.entity_id
_entity_poly.type
_entity_poly.pdbx_seq_one_letter_code
_entity_poly.pdbx_strand_id
1 'polypeptide(L)'
;MEEVDRILIQSLQALGCQIDDTVQSLTEFDVNTLFCCVSKCISLITNKTDLPLRLPPNISTRFKICGELAQLCQSVGYKGDIGYQTFLSVNENEARRLLNFLIESVPREISTVVTSSTTLDPWELLEKELSAKLTVQLTNQTWIPHDLIDFSAVTFSHPASTVAHKFGFTPSKQYNAVPLHFLVLFYQHA
;
A
#
# COMPACT_ATOMS: atom_id res chain seq x y z
N MET A 1 -24.51 -13.48 -25.08
CA MET A 1 -24.90 -12.95 -23.76
C MET A 1 -23.93 -13.46 -22.70
N GLU A 2 -23.62 -14.76 -22.70
CA GLU A 2 -22.61 -15.38 -21.81
C GLU A 2 -21.19 -14.81 -21.93
N GLU A 3 -20.74 -14.42 -23.12
CA GLU A 3 -19.37 -13.86 -23.28
C GLU A 3 -19.15 -12.57 -22.47
N VAL A 4 -20.19 -11.72 -22.37
CA VAL A 4 -20.14 -10.49 -21.58
C VAL A 4 -20.02 -10.82 -20.09
N ASP A 5 -20.70 -11.87 -19.65
CA ASP A 5 -20.69 -12.32 -18.26
C ASP A 5 -19.32 -12.87 -17.88
N ARG A 6 -18.67 -13.63 -18.78
CA ARG A 6 -17.31 -14.14 -18.58
C ARG A 6 -16.29 -13.02 -18.42
N ILE A 7 -16.35 -11.99 -19.29
CA ILE A 7 -15.46 -10.82 -19.19
C ILE A 7 -15.69 -10.07 -17.87
N LEU A 8 -16.94 -9.93 -17.46
CA LEU A 8 -17.32 -9.26 -16.22
C LEU A 8 -16.81 -10.05 -15.00
N ILE A 9 -16.99 -11.38 -14.98
CA ILE A 9 -16.49 -12.26 -13.91
C ILE A 9 -14.97 -12.18 -13.80
N GLN A 10 -14.25 -12.28 -14.93
CA GLN A 10 -12.79 -12.13 -14.96
C GLN A 10 -12.35 -10.76 -14.42
N SER A 11 -13.07 -9.69 -14.77
CA SER A 11 -12.80 -8.35 -14.26
C SER A 11 -13.03 -8.25 -12.75
N LEU A 12 -14.07 -8.90 -12.21
CA LEU A 12 -14.32 -8.94 -10.77
C LEU A 12 -13.28 -9.77 -10.00
N GLN A 13 -12.84 -10.90 -10.56
CA GLN A 13 -11.73 -11.68 -10.02
C GLN A 13 -10.45 -10.84 -9.99
N ALA A 14 -10.19 -10.10 -11.07
CA ALA A 14 -9.15 -9.09 -11.16
C ALA A 14 -9.44 -7.83 -10.32
N LEU A 15 -10.44 -7.79 -9.45
CA LEU A 15 -10.58 -6.79 -8.40
C LEU A 15 -10.42 -7.42 -7.01
N GLY A 16 -10.05 -8.71 -6.96
CA GLY A 16 -9.91 -9.48 -5.73
C GLY A 16 -11.24 -9.98 -5.16
N CYS A 17 -12.30 -10.09 -5.96
CA CYS A 17 -13.55 -10.73 -5.52
C CYS A 17 -13.35 -12.25 -5.43
N GLN A 18 -13.79 -12.86 -4.32
CA GLN A 18 -13.73 -14.33 -4.15
C GLN A 18 -14.96 -14.92 -4.85
N ILE A 19 -14.80 -15.21 -6.14
CA ILE A 19 -15.79 -15.86 -6.98
C ILE A 19 -15.22 -17.24 -7.32
N ASP A 20 -16.06 -18.28 -7.25
CA ASP A 20 -15.66 -19.63 -7.60
C ASP A 20 -15.42 -19.75 -9.12
N ASP A 21 -14.32 -20.40 -9.52
CA ASP A 21 -13.92 -20.52 -10.93
C ASP A 21 -14.88 -21.38 -11.77
N THR A 22 -15.80 -22.11 -11.13
CA THR A 22 -16.82 -22.89 -11.83
C THR A 22 -17.99 -22.04 -12.33
N VAL A 23 -18.16 -20.83 -11.79
CA VAL A 23 -19.27 -19.93 -12.14
C VAL A 23 -18.99 -19.24 -13.47
N GLN A 24 -19.77 -19.58 -14.50
CA GLN A 24 -19.59 -19.03 -15.86
C GLN A 24 -20.65 -17.98 -16.23
N SER A 25 -21.71 -17.85 -15.43
CA SER A 25 -22.85 -16.97 -15.71
C SER A 25 -23.33 -16.25 -14.45
N LEU A 26 -23.94 -15.07 -14.62
CA LEU A 26 -24.56 -14.32 -13.52
C LEU A 26 -25.80 -15.04 -12.94
N THR A 27 -26.35 -16.03 -13.67
CA THR A 27 -27.47 -16.88 -13.21
C THR A 27 -27.11 -17.71 -11.97
N GLU A 28 -25.82 -18.05 -11.81
CA GLU A 28 -25.30 -18.90 -10.75
C GLU A 28 -24.80 -18.09 -9.54
N PHE A 29 -24.93 -16.75 -9.57
CA PHE A 29 -24.51 -15.91 -8.47
C PHE A 29 -25.43 -16.05 -7.26
N ASP A 30 -24.83 -16.34 -6.12
CA ASP A 30 -25.50 -16.23 -4.83
C ASP A 30 -25.63 -14.76 -4.40
N VAL A 31 -26.62 -14.49 -3.55
CA VAL A 31 -26.84 -13.16 -2.96
C VAL A 31 -25.59 -12.68 -2.21
N ASN A 32 -24.89 -13.60 -1.52
CA ASN A 32 -23.69 -13.23 -0.76
C ASN A 32 -22.50 -12.89 -1.67
N THR A 33 -22.34 -13.58 -2.80
CA THR A 33 -21.23 -13.30 -3.74
C THR A 33 -21.46 -11.97 -4.43
N LEU A 34 -22.68 -11.71 -4.92
CA LEU A 34 -23.05 -10.42 -5.50
C LEU A 34 -22.83 -9.27 -4.52
N PHE A 35 -23.30 -9.43 -3.28
CA PHE A 35 -23.14 -8.43 -2.23
C PHE A 35 -21.67 -8.15 -1.93
N CYS A 36 -20.86 -9.20 -1.78
CA CYS A 36 -19.42 -9.06 -1.55
C CYS A 36 -18.72 -8.32 -2.70
N CYS A 37 -19.05 -8.65 -3.96
CA CYS A 37 -18.48 -7.99 -5.13
C CYS A 37 -18.82 -6.50 -5.14
N VAL A 38 -20.09 -6.15 -4.96
CA VAL A 38 -20.55 -4.76 -4.97
C VAL A 38 -19.92 -3.97 -3.82
N SER A 39 -19.88 -4.54 -2.61
CA SER A 39 -19.22 -3.94 -1.45
C SER A 39 -17.74 -3.66 -1.69
N LYS A 40 -17.02 -4.61 -2.31
CA LYS A 40 -15.60 -4.43 -2.67
C LYS A 40 -15.41 -3.32 -3.69
N CYS A 41 -16.19 -3.32 -4.78
CA CYS A 41 -16.07 -2.28 -5.80
C CYS A 41 -16.32 -0.88 -5.22
N ILE A 42 -17.34 -0.70 -4.37
CA ILE A 42 -17.62 0.58 -3.71
C ILE A 42 -16.49 0.98 -2.77
N SER A 43 -15.93 0.02 -2.03
CA SER A 43 -14.79 0.27 -1.13
C SER A 43 -13.56 0.75 -1.92
N LEU A 44 -13.28 0.16 -3.09
CA LEU A 44 -12.18 0.58 -3.97
C LEU A 44 -12.40 1.99 -4.55
N ILE A 45 -13.63 2.33 -4.94
CA ILE A 45 -13.97 3.65 -5.49
C ILE A 45 -13.88 4.74 -4.42
N THR A 46 -14.39 4.45 -3.23
CA THR A 46 -14.55 5.45 -2.16
C THR A 46 -13.37 5.45 -1.18
N ASN A 47 -12.47 4.45 -1.27
CA ASN A 47 -11.42 4.15 -0.29
C ASN A 47 -11.94 4.06 1.16
N LYS A 48 -13.19 3.59 1.33
CA LYS A 48 -13.84 3.45 2.64
C LYS A 48 -13.78 1.98 3.08
N THR A 49 -13.22 1.73 4.25
CA THR A 49 -12.94 0.37 4.77
C THR A 49 -14.10 -0.24 5.57
N ASP A 50 -15.19 0.51 5.79
CA ASP A 50 -16.22 0.13 6.79
C ASP A 50 -17.42 -0.66 6.24
N LEU A 51 -17.38 -1.14 5.00
CA LEU A 51 -18.49 -1.92 4.45
C LEU A 51 -18.41 -3.40 4.85
N PRO A 52 -19.48 -3.99 5.41
CA PRO A 52 -19.49 -5.41 5.71
C PRO A 52 -19.45 -6.22 4.40
N LEU A 53 -18.52 -7.18 4.30
CA LEU A 53 -18.41 -8.09 3.14
C LEU A 53 -19.38 -9.28 3.20
N ARG A 54 -20.00 -9.53 4.36
CA ARG A 54 -20.87 -10.69 4.59
C ARG A 54 -22.23 -10.26 5.09
N LEU A 55 -23.26 -10.87 4.50
CA LEU A 55 -24.64 -10.58 4.86
C LEU A 55 -25.01 -11.28 6.19
N PRO A 56 -25.54 -10.56 7.20
CA PRO A 56 -25.95 -11.15 8.47
C PRO A 56 -27.15 -12.09 8.28
N PRO A 57 -27.37 -13.08 9.16
CA PRO A 57 -28.46 -14.05 9.02
C PRO A 57 -29.86 -13.43 9.22
N ASN A 58 -29.96 -12.30 9.94
CA ASN A 58 -31.23 -11.65 10.22
C ASN A 58 -31.73 -10.81 9.04
N ILE A 59 -32.88 -11.21 8.49
CA ILE A 59 -33.54 -10.62 7.32
C ILE A 59 -33.72 -9.09 7.44
N SER A 60 -34.14 -8.57 8.60
CA SER A 60 -34.37 -7.13 8.77
C SER A 60 -33.08 -6.31 8.64
N THR A 61 -31.96 -6.84 9.13
CA THR A 61 -30.63 -6.23 8.94
C THR A 61 -30.13 -6.37 7.50
N ARG A 62 -30.47 -7.47 6.80
CA ARG A 62 -30.15 -7.62 5.37
C ARG A 62 -30.78 -6.48 4.56
N PHE A 63 -32.06 -6.20 4.78
CA PHE A 63 -32.75 -5.11 4.08
C PHE A 63 -32.12 -3.74 4.33
N LYS A 64 -31.74 -3.44 5.58
CA LYS A 64 -31.06 -2.18 5.92
C LYS A 64 -29.73 -2.06 5.20
N ILE A 65 -28.87 -3.08 5.29
CA ILE A 65 -27.54 -3.08 4.67
C ILE A 65 -27.64 -3.00 3.14
N CYS A 66 -28.54 -3.77 2.51
CA CYS A 66 -28.76 -3.68 1.07
C CYS A 66 -29.32 -2.31 0.66
N GLY A 67 -30.14 -1.67 1.50
CA GLY A 67 -30.63 -0.31 1.29
C GLY A 67 -29.51 0.73 1.37
N GLU A 68 -28.66 0.65 2.39
CA GLU A 68 -27.47 1.49 2.53
C GLU A 68 -26.51 1.30 1.35
N LEU A 69 -26.29 0.06 0.91
CA LEU A 69 -25.49 -0.27 -0.26
C LEU A 69 -26.05 0.36 -1.54
N ALA A 70 -27.37 0.28 -1.75
CA ALA A 70 -28.05 0.90 -2.88
C ALA A 70 -27.87 2.43 -2.88
N GLN A 71 -28.00 3.08 -1.71
CA GLN A 71 -27.75 4.51 -1.55
C GLN A 71 -26.29 4.88 -1.86
N LEU A 72 -25.34 4.05 -1.42
CA LEU A 72 -23.93 4.25 -1.75
C LEU A 72 -23.69 4.13 -3.26
N CYS A 73 -24.27 3.14 -3.94
CA CYS A 73 -24.20 3.04 -5.40
C CYS A 73 -24.73 4.30 -6.10
N GLN A 74 -25.85 4.86 -5.62
CA GLN A 74 -26.40 6.11 -6.15
C GLN A 74 -25.47 7.30 -5.88
N SER A 75 -24.83 7.35 -4.70
CA SER A 75 -23.87 8.41 -4.35
C SER A 75 -22.61 8.40 -5.23
N VAL A 76 -22.21 7.23 -5.73
CA VAL A 76 -21.12 7.07 -6.70
C VAL A 76 -21.53 7.54 -8.11
N GLY A 77 -22.83 7.78 -8.34
CA GLY A 77 -23.36 8.29 -9.60
C GLY A 77 -24.11 7.26 -10.44
N TYR A 78 -24.48 6.10 -9.86
CA TYR A 78 -25.32 5.14 -10.56
C TYR A 78 -26.73 5.71 -10.79
N LYS A 79 -27.17 5.71 -12.05
CA LYS A 79 -28.44 6.32 -12.48
C LYS A 79 -29.61 5.34 -12.57
N GLY A 80 -29.38 4.05 -12.32
CA GLY A 80 -30.45 3.05 -12.32
C GLY A 80 -31.16 2.98 -10.97
N ASP A 81 -32.45 2.67 -11.00
CA ASP A 81 -33.20 2.36 -9.78
C ASP A 81 -32.69 1.02 -9.21
N ILE A 82 -32.03 1.09 -8.06
CA ILE A 82 -31.59 -0.10 -7.32
C ILE A 82 -32.49 -0.25 -6.10
N GLY A 83 -33.26 -1.33 -6.07
CA GLY A 83 -34.06 -1.71 -4.92
C GLY A 83 -33.35 -2.76 -4.05
N TYR A 84 -33.91 -3.01 -2.86
CA TYR A 84 -33.50 -4.16 -2.06
C TYR A 84 -33.82 -5.49 -2.77
N GLN A 85 -34.87 -5.52 -3.60
CA GLN A 85 -35.27 -6.72 -4.35
C GLN A 85 -34.19 -7.15 -5.35
N THR A 86 -33.46 -6.20 -5.94
CA THR A 86 -32.36 -6.49 -6.88
C THR A 86 -31.26 -7.36 -6.26
N PHE A 87 -31.00 -7.16 -4.96
CA PHE A 87 -29.98 -7.93 -4.23
C PHE A 87 -30.54 -9.22 -3.63
N LEU A 88 -31.75 -9.19 -3.06
CA LEU A 88 -32.36 -10.36 -2.43
C LEU A 88 -32.89 -11.40 -3.44
N SER A 89 -33.37 -10.91 -4.59
CA SER A 89 -33.83 -11.70 -5.72
C SER A 89 -32.94 -11.35 -6.89
N VAL A 90 -31.74 -11.95 -6.94
CA VAL A 90 -30.68 -11.67 -7.92
C VAL A 90 -31.29 -11.53 -9.32
N ASN A 91 -31.47 -10.29 -9.76
CA ASN A 91 -31.99 -9.99 -11.08
C ASN A 91 -30.78 -9.81 -11.99
N GLU A 92 -30.50 -10.80 -12.82
CA GLU A 92 -29.31 -10.88 -13.67
C GLU A 92 -29.10 -9.62 -14.52
N ASN A 93 -30.18 -9.04 -15.04
CA ASN A 93 -30.10 -7.85 -15.89
C ASN A 93 -29.68 -6.60 -15.11
N GLU A 94 -30.16 -6.45 -13.87
CA GLU A 94 -29.81 -5.33 -13.00
C GLU A 94 -28.42 -5.54 -12.40
N ALA A 95 -28.10 -6.76 -11.97
CA ALA A 95 -26.79 -7.13 -11.47
C ALA A 95 -25.69 -6.89 -12.52
N ARG A 96 -25.91 -7.31 -13.78
CA ARG A 96 -24.97 -7.07 -14.89
C ARG A 96 -24.71 -5.58 -15.09
N ARG A 97 -25.77 -4.77 -15.16
CA ARG A 97 -25.66 -3.31 -15.36
C ARG A 97 -24.94 -2.64 -14.19
N LEU A 98 -25.26 -3.05 -12.97
CA LEU A 98 -24.65 -2.54 -11.75
C LEU A 98 -23.16 -2.87 -11.70
N LEU A 99 -22.80 -4.14 -11.86
CA LEU A 99 -21.41 -4.58 -11.80
C LEU A 99 -20.58 -3.96 -12.93
N ASN A 100 -21.12 -3.88 -14.14
CA ASN A 100 -20.43 -3.24 -15.26
C ASN A 100 -20.14 -1.76 -14.96
N PHE A 101 -21.14 -1.01 -14.46
CA PHE A 101 -20.94 0.38 -14.05
C PHE A 101 -19.89 0.51 -12.94
N LEU A 102 -19.94 -0.37 -11.93
CA LEU A 102 -19.01 -0.33 -10.81
C LEU A 102 -17.59 -0.58 -11.29
N ILE A 103 -17.36 -1.57 -12.15
CA ILE A 103 -16.05 -1.88 -12.74
C ILE A 103 -15.52 -0.70 -13.55
N GLU A 104 -16.36 -0.08 -14.39
CA GLU A 104 -16.00 1.12 -15.16
C GLU A 104 -15.71 2.33 -14.26
N SER A 105 -16.33 2.39 -13.08
CA SER A 105 -16.13 3.44 -12.09
C SER A 105 -14.89 3.22 -11.22
N VAL A 106 -14.34 2.00 -11.15
CA VAL A 106 -13.11 1.74 -10.39
C VAL A 106 -11.94 2.50 -11.05
N PRO A 107 -11.17 3.30 -10.30
CA PRO A 107 -9.96 3.94 -10.80
C PRO A 107 -9.02 2.90 -11.44
N ARG A 108 -8.69 3.09 -12.73
CA ARG A 108 -7.91 2.13 -13.55
C ARG A 108 -6.54 1.76 -12.97
N GLU A 109 -5.95 2.62 -12.14
CA GLU A 109 -4.72 2.35 -11.38
C GLU A 109 -4.84 1.09 -10.50
N ILE A 110 -6.05 0.78 -10.02
CA ILE A 110 -6.31 -0.41 -9.18
C ILE A 110 -6.48 -1.65 -10.06
N SER A 111 -7.14 -1.51 -11.21
CA SER A 111 -7.33 -2.61 -12.17
C SER A 111 -6.01 -3.06 -12.80
N THR A 112 -5.06 -2.14 -13.02
CA THR A 112 -3.71 -2.47 -13.50
C THR A 112 -2.87 -3.11 -12.41
N VAL A 113 -2.98 -2.68 -11.15
CA VAL A 113 -2.31 -3.38 -10.04
C VAL A 113 -2.78 -4.82 -9.95
N VAL A 114 -4.07 -5.10 -10.16
CA VAL A 114 -4.56 -6.47 -9.99
C VAL A 114 -4.37 -7.34 -11.24
N THR A 115 -4.49 -6.80 -12.46
CA THR A 115 -4.19 -7.55 -13.70
C THR A 115 -2.68 -7.76 -13.88
N SER A 116 -1.86 -6.83 -13.40
CA SER A 116 -0.40 -6.98 -13.31
C SER A 116 0.03 -7.68 -12.02
N SER A 117 -0.89 -7.97 -11.09
CA SER A 117 -0.63 -8.86 -9.96
C SER A 117 -0.78 -10.32 -10.37
N THR A 118 -0.06 -10.71 -11.42
CA THR A 118 0.75 -11.90 -11.19
C THR A 118 1.84 -11.43 -10.22
N THR A 119 1.56 -11.60 -8.92
CA THR A 119 2.55 -11.56 -7.84
C THR A 119 3.57 -10.42 -7.98
N LEU A 120 3.28 -9.22 -7.46
CA LEU A 120 4.39 -8.47 -6.87
C LEU A 120 4.84 -9.33 -5.70
N ASP A 121 5.87 -10.13 -5.95
CA ASP A 121 6.37 -11.11 -5.01
C ASP A 121 6.59 -10.38 -3.67
N PRO A 122 6.13 -10.92 -2.52
CA PRO A 122 6.32 -10.28 -1.22
C PRO A 122 7.78 -9.85 -0.97
N TRP A 123 8.71 -10.53 -1.65
CA TRP A 123 10.11 -10.20 -1.74
C TRP A 123 10.41 -8.84 -2.39
N GLU A 124 9.79 -8.48 -3.51
CA GLU A 124 10.03 -7.19 -4.19
C GLU A 124 9.53 -6.00 -3.34
N LEU A 125 8.40 -6.18 -2.64
CA LEU A 125 7.90 -5.18 -1.68
C LEU A 125 8.89 -5.02 -0.51
N LEU A 126 9.39 -6.14 0.01
CA LEU A 126 10.38 -6.15 1.08
C LEU A 126 11.71 -5.53 0.64
N GLU A 127 12.19 -5.81 -0.57
CA GLU A 127 13.41 -5.24 -1.14
C GLU A 127 13.29 -3.72 -1.27
N LYS A 128 12.14 -3.23 -1.73
CA LYS A 128 11.87 -1.80 -1.82
C LYS A 128 11.81 -1.14 -0.44
N GLU A 129 11.22 -1.80 0.55
CA GLU A 129 11.18 -1.27 1.91
C GLU A 129 12.56 -1.32 2.60
N LEU A 130 13.31 -2.41 2.42
CA LEU A 130 14.68 -2.57 2.91
C LEU A 130 15.60 -1.53 2.32
N SER A 131 15.61 -1.35 1.00
CA SER A 131 16.46 -0.37 0.32
C SER A 131 16.14 1.06 0.78
N ALA A 132 14.86 1.40 0.96
CA ALA A 132 14.45 2.70 1.50
C ALA A 132 14.97 2.90 2.93
N LYS A 133 14.82 1.90 3.82
CA LYS A 133 15.32 1.99 5.20
C LYS A 133 16.84 2.06 5.27
N LEU A 134 17.54 1.24 4.50
CA LEU A 134 19.02 1.22 4.45
C LEU A 134 19.56 2.56 3.95
N THR A 135 18.96 3.15 2.92
CA THR A 135 19.39 4.45 2.38
C THR A 135 19.26 5.55 3.43
N VAL A 136 18.13 5.60 4.15
CA VAL A 136 17.94 6.56 5.24
C VAL A 136 18.96 6.35 6.37
N GLN A 137 19.21 5.08 6.76
CA GLN A 137 20.17 4.77 7.81
C GLN A 137 21.61 5.11 7.42
N LEU A 138 22.03 4.78 6.19
CA LEU A 138 23.37 5.07 5.67
C LEU A 138 23.60 6.57 5.41
N THR A 139 22.55 7.32 5.08
CA THR A 139 22.67 8.79 4.92
C THR A 139 22.80 9.48 6.27
N ASN A 140 22.09 8.97 7.30
CA ASN A 140 22.10 9.55 8.64
C ASN A 140 23.30 9.11 9.49
N GLN A 141 23.94 7.99 9.17
CA GLN A 141 25.15 7.53 9.83
C GLN A 141 26.35 7.68 8.90
N THR A 142 27.31 8.53 9.27
CA THR A 142 28.65 8.48 8.67
C THR A 142 29.23 7.09 8.91
N TRP A 143 29.43 6.33 7.85
CA TRP A 143 30.01 4.99 7.92
C TRP A 143 31.42 5.08 8.54
N ILE A 144 31.60 4.50 9.72
CA ILE A 144 32.90 4.41 10.39
C ILE A 144 33.26 2.92 10.44
N PRO A 145 34.34 2.47 9.78
CA PRO A 145 34.79 1.09 9.89
C PRO A 145 35.09 0.78 11.35
N HIS A 146 34.66 -0.39 11.82
CA HIS A 146 34.73 -0.78 13.23
C HIS A 146 36.17 -0.77 13.79
N ASP A 147 37.17 -0.89 12.92
CA ASP A 147 38.60 -0.76 13.27
C ASP A 147 39.00 0.64 13.78
N LEU A 148 38.16 1.67 13.55
CA LEU A 148 38.41 3.05 14.01
C LEU A 148 37.64 3.41 15.29
N ILE A 149 36.76 2.54 15.80
CA ILE A 149 35.94 2.83 16.99
C ILE A 149 36.79 2.74 18.28
N ASP A 150 37.87 1.95 18.27
CA ASP A 150 38.71 1.70 19.44
C ASP A 150 39.75 2.81 19.74
N PHE A 151 39.95 3.79 18.85
CA PHE A 151 40.89 4.89 19.12
C PHE A 151 40.33 5.99 20.03
N SER A 152 39.03 6.01 20.29
CA SER A 152 38.40 7.03 21.15
C SER A 152 38.65 6.82 22.65
N ALA A 153 39.21 5.67 23.05
CA ALA A 153 39.59 5.38 24.42
C ALA A 153 41.04 5.76 24.79
N VAL A 154 41.79 6.44 23.92
CA VAL A 154 43.09 7.02 24.31
C VAL A 154 42.86 8.40 24.93
N THR A 155 42.33 8.42 26.15
CA THR A 155 42.47 9.59 27.01
C THR A 155 43.95 9.72 27.40
N PHE A 156 44.78 10.37 26.57
CA PHE A 156 45.27 11.73 26.80
C PHE A 156 45.41 12.30 28.22
N SER A 157 45.34 11.53 29.31
CA SER A 157 45.43 12.06 30.67
C SER A 157 46.91 12.28 31.00
N HIS A 158 47.38 13.50 30.74
CA HIS A 158 48.58 14.00 31.40
C HIS A 158 48.24 14.27 32.89
N PRO A 159 48.88 13.61 33.86
CA PRO A 159 49.27 14.28 35.07
C PRO A 159 50.57 15.04 34.79
N ALA A 160 50.55 16.34 35.07
CA ALA A 160 51.75 17.14 35.11
C ALA A 160 52.73 16.59 36.15
N SER A 161 54.02 16.66 35.80
CA SER A 161 55.19 16.55 36.67
C SER A 161 55.82 15.16 36.83
N THR A 162 57.05 15.10 36.30
CA THR A 162 58.18 14.26 36.73
C THR A 162 58.14 12.80 36.29
N VAL A 163 58.76 12.50 35.13
CA VAL A 163 60.07 11.83 35.05
C VAL A 163 60.55 11.93 33.59
N ALA A 164 61.74 12.50 33.43
CA ALA A 164 62.44 12.62 32.16
C ALA A 164 63.00 11.26 31.68
N HIS A 165 63.28 11.20 30.37
CA HIS A 165 64.06 10.19 29.64
C HIS A 165 63.37 8.87 29.25
N LYS A 166 62.55 8.94 28.19
CA LYS A 166 62.65 8.03 27.03
C LYS A 166 61.73 8.54 25.92
N PHE A 167 62.27 8.63 24.71
CA PHE A 167 61.63 9.15 23.48
C PHE A 167 61.60 10.67 23.35
N GLY A 168 62.64 11.19 22.69
CA GLY A 168 62.77 12.59 22.34
C GLY A 168 61.79 13.00 21.24
N PHE A 169 60.71 13.64 21.64
CA PHE A 169 59.88 14.44 20.75
C PHE A 169 59.63 15.81 21.39
N THR A 170 60.30 16.83 20.87
CA THR A 170 60.05 18.24 21.18
C THR A 170 58.77 18.72 20.49
N PRO A 171 57.92 19.53 21.13
CA PRO A 171 56.74 20.09 20.49
C PRO A 171 57.12 21.37 19.75
N SER A 172 56.91 21.43 18.43
CA SER A 172 56.89 22.71 17.71
C SER A 172 55.90 22.70 16.55
N LYS A 173 54.73 23.30 16.77
CA LYS A 173 54.16 24.41 16.00
C LYS A 173 52.66 24.51 16.25
N GLN A 174 52.27 25.60 16.89
CA GLN A 174 50.92 26.14 16.83
C GLN A 174 50.61 26.57 15.38
N TYR A 175 49.44 26.22 14.86
CA TYR A 175 48.74 27.03 13.84
C TYR A 175 47.23 26.98 14.07
N ASN A 176 46.76 28.09 14.64
CA ASN A 176 45.52 28.84 14.42
C ASN A 176 44.27 28.17 13.84
N ALA A 177 43.17 28.44 14.55
CA ALA A 177 41.79 28.37 14.11
C ALA A 177 41.52 29.13 12.80
N VAL A 178 40.70 28.53 11.92
CA VAL A 178 39.90 29.20 10.88
C VAL A 178 38.58 28.41 10.68
N PRO A 179 37.42 29.05 10.45
CA PRO A 179 36.10 28.55 10.85
C PRO A 179 35.28 27.85 9.74
N LEU A 180 34.24 27.14 10.20
CA LEU A 180 33.09 26.59 9.46
C LEU A 180 32.41 27.65 8.57
N HIS A 181 32.82 27.75 7.30
CA HIS A 181 31.96 28.17 6.19
C HIS A 181 32.72 27.98 4.87
N PHE A 182 32.47 26.90 4.13
CA PHE A 182 32.56 26.78 2.66
C PHE A 182 32.53 25.28 2.28
N LEU A 183 31.37 24.81 1.80
CA LEU A 183 31.19 23.92 0.63
C LEU A 183 29.74 23.39 0.60
N VAL A 184 28.78 24.31 0.50
CA VAL A 184 27.39 24.05 0.10
C VAL A 184 27.21 24.24 -1.42
N LEU A 185 28.27 24.27 -2.22
CA LEU A 185 28.17 24.55 -3.66
C LEU A 185 29.01 23.62 -4.52
N PHE A 186 28.70 22.31 -4.54
CA PHE A 186 29.20 21.41 -5.61
C PHE A 186 28.34 20.16 -5.89
N TYR A 187 27.04 20.16 -5.57
CA TYR A 187 26.15 19.02 -5.88
C TYR A 187 24.93 19.42 -6.72
N GLN A 188 25.18 20.18 -7.79
CA GLN A 188 24.17 20.50 -8.80
C GLN A 188 24.79 20.51 -10.20
N HIS A 189 25.47 19.41 -10.56
CA HIS A 189 25.60 18.90 -11.94
C HIS A 189 26.47 17.63 -11.95
N ALA A 190 25.85 16.45 -11.92
CA ALA A 190 26.33 15.19 -12.51
C ALA A 190 25.22 14.14 -12.38
#